data_AF-A0A7V6APL6-F1
#
_entry.id   AF-A0A7V6APL6-F1
#
_cell.length_a   1.000
_cell.length_b   1.000
_cell.length_c   1.000
_cell.angle_alpha   90.00
_cell.angle_beta   90.00
_cell.angle_gamma   90.00
#
_symmetry.space_group_name_H-M   'P 1'
#
loop_
_entity.id
_entity.type
_entity.pdbx_description
1 polymer ?
#
loop_
_entity_poly.entity_id
_entity_poly.type
_entity_poly.pdbx_seq_one_letter_code
_entity_poly.pdbx_strand_id
1 'polypeptide(L)'
;MGEKTSVEKCIQILQASDHYSSFLDSFISIVKLNVDFEKTHISEAFYYHICKMKLAGWKHKVEFNRDVKHSFSNFFQDIIAFYLKATLPEGFVIHVEKKEKKVQPDIVLEKNGKYKFVVEVKTSIGYGREGLLKIESRVSDISAAFNLPKENIIYIFEIPDNGPKGFRDIYWDKSGVQKARPKDFPYSIIYPLFSETDPYYWKFDKGIDRKKGYLRITDQEIRDRAKSSIVTPFESILQLIT
;
A
#
# COMPACT_ATOMS: atom_id res chain seq x y z
N MET A 1 -30.15 35.54 -21.11
CA MET A 1 -29.16 34.49 -20.79
C MET A 1 -27.78 35.12 -20.91
N GLY A 2 -27.17 35.51 -19.79
CA GLY A 2 -25.83 36.11 -19.83
C GLY A 2 -24.83 35.07 -20.35
N GLU A 3 -24.03 35.45 -21.35
CA GLU A 3 -22.89 34.63 -21.76
C GLU A 3 -22.03 34.37 -20.53
N LYS A 4 -21.87 33.08 -20.17
CA LYS A 4 -20.82 32.70 -19.21
C LYS A 4 -19.53 33.35 -19.69
N THR A 5 -18.92 34.16 -18.83
CA THR A 5 -17.70 34.91 -19.16
C THR A 5 -16.64 33.93 -19.67
N SER A 6 -15.72 34.35 -20.55
CA SER A 6 -14.69 33.46 -21.11
C SER A 6 -13.92 32.70 -20.01
N VAL A 7 -13.75 33.35 -18.86
CA VAL A 7 -13.16 32.79 -17.64
C VAL A 7 -13.97 31.62 -17.08
N GLU A 8 -15.29 31.71 -16.96
CA GLU A 8 -16.13 30.62 -16.44
C GLU A 8 -16.08 29.38 -17.32
N LYS A 9 -16.01 29.57 -18.64
CA LYS A 9 -15.81 28.46 -19.58
C LYS A 9 -14.44 27.83 -19.37
N CYS A 10 -13.38 28.63 -19.22
CA CYS A 10 -12.02 28.15 -18.93
C CYS A 10 -11.93 27.42 -17.60
N ILE A 11 -12.70 27.80 -16.58
CA ILE A 11 -12.73 27.07 -15.29
C ILE A 11 -13.39 25.70 -15.46
N GLN A 12 -14.47 25.61 -16.24
CA GLN A 12 -15.26 24.37 -16.39
C GLN A 12 -14.60 23.28 -17.24
N ILE A 13 -13.53 23.59 -17.99
CA ILE A 13 -12.89 22.60 -18.88
C ILE A 13 -12.15 21.48 -18.13
N LEU A 14 -11.72 21.72 -16.88
CA LEU A 14 -11.01 20.72 -16.08
C LEU A 14 -11.86 20.29 -14.89
N GLN A 15 -12.57 19.19 -15.06
CA GLN A 15 -13.39 18.57 -14.01
C GLN A 15 -12.57 17.82 -12.95
N ALA A 16 -11.26 17.66 -13.17
CA ALA A 16 -10.40 16.90 -12.26
C ALA A 16 -10.32 17.52 -10.86
N SER A 17 -10.49 18.84 -10.72
CA SER A 17 -10.49 19.54 -9.45
C SER A 17 -11.63 19.07 -8.52
N ASP A 18 -12.85 18.95 -9.06
CA ASP A 18 -14.01 18.49 -8.30
C ASP A 18 -13.86 17.00 -7.90
N HIS A 19 -13.44 16.17 -8.85
CA HIS A 19 -13.23 14.73 -8.58
C HIS A 19 -12.08 14.46 -7.61
N TYR A 20 -11.06 15.32 -7.57
CA TYR A 20 -9.93 15.16 -6.66
C TYR A 20 -10.36 15.34 -5.20
N SER A 21 -11.20 16.33 -4.89
CA SER A 21 -11.75 16.49 -3.53
C SER A 21 -12.54 15.26 -3.12
N SER A 22 -13.47 14.80 -3.96
CA SER A 22 -14.26 13.59 -3.67
C SER A 22 -13.41 12.34 -3.47
N PHE A 23 -12.32 12.22 -4.24
CA PHE A 23 -11.37 11.13 -4.07
C PHE A 23 -10.65 11.20 -2.70
N LEU A 24 -10.20 12.38 -2.26
CA LEU A 24 -9.57 12.53 -0.94
C LEU A 24 -10.57 12.27 0.21
N ASP A 25 -11.80 12.75 0.09
CA ASP A 25 -12.86 12.55 1.09
C ASP A 25 -13.21 11.06 1.28
N SER A 26 -12.98 10.23 0.26
CA SER A 26 -13.17 8.77 0.35
C SER A 26 -12.23 8.08 1.34
N PHE A 27 -11.08 8.70 1.67
CA PHE A 27 -10.16 8.21 2.71
C PHE A 27 -10.53 8.67 4.12
N ILE A 28 -11.44 9.65 4.23
CA ILE A 28 -11.88 10.22 5.51
C ILE A 28 -13.13 9.49 6.02
N SER A 29 -14.01 9.07 5.12
CA SER A 29 -15.28 8.42 5.41
C SER A 29 -15.08 6.94 5.81
N ILE A 30 -14.67 6.72 7.07
CA ILE A 30 -14.31 5.39 7.57
C ILE A 30 -15.51 4.70 8.22
N VAL A 31 -15.82 3.49 7.73
CA VAL A 31 -16.76 2.56 8.38
C VAL A 31 -15.94 1.50 9.11
N LYS A 32 -16.27 1.28 10.39
CA LYS A 32 -15.61 0.22 11.18
C LYS A 32 -15.99 -1.17 10.65
N LEU A 33 -15.00 -2.03 10.54
CA LEU A 33 -15.11 -3.38 10.04
C LEU A 33 -14.88 -4.38 11.17
N ASN A 34 -15.70 -5.42 11.22
CA ASN A 34 -15.44 -6.58 12.05
C ASN A 34 -14.40 -7.45 11.37
N VAL A 35 -13.34 -7.80 12.10
CA VAL A 35 -12.23 -8.61 11.58
C VAL A 35 -12.39 -10.04 12.08
N ASP A 36 -12.45 -10.97 11.13
CA ASP A 36 -12.24 -12.39 11.40
C ASP A 36 -10.78 -12.71 11.04
N PHE A 37 -9.94 -12.92 12.06
CA PHE A 37 -8.51 -13.13 11.86
C PHE A 37 -8.16 -14.49 11.23
N GLU A 38 -9.12 -15.42 11.15
CA GLU A 38 -8.96 -16.71 10.48
C GLU A 38 -9.33 -16.64 8.99
N LYS A 39 -9.69 -15.45 8.48
CA LYS A 39 -10.07 -15.17 7.09
C LYS A 39 -9.16 -14.10 6.48
N THR A 40 -9.30 -13.95 5.16
CA THR A 40 -8.49 -13.03 4.34
C THR A 40 -9.33 -11.93 3.66
N HIS A 41 -10.54 -11.67 4.15
CA HIS A 41 -11.46 -10.75 3.47
C HIS A 41 -10.95 -9.30 3.39
N ILE A 42 -10.24 -8.83 4.42
CA ILE A 42 -9.63 -7.50 4.42
C ILE A 42 -8.46 -7.48 3.43
N SER A 43 -7.63 -8.51 3.43
CA SER A 43 -6.54 -8.67 2.46
C SER A 43 -7.04 -8.69 1.01
N GLU A 44 -8.11 -9.44 0.74
CA GLU A 44 -8.71 -9.53 -0.59
C GLU A 44 -9.28 -8.18 -1.06
N ALA A 45 -9.97 -7.46 -0.17
CA ALA A 45 -10.50 -6.12 -0.45
C ALA A 45 -9.37 -5.10 -0.67
N PHE A 46 -8.30 -5.17 0.13
CA PHE A 46 -7.13 -4.30 0.01
C PHE A 46 -6.44 -4.55 -1.34
N TYR A 47 -6.14 -5.82 -1.68
CA TYR A 47 -5.58 -6.18 -2.98
C TYR A 47 -6.44 -5.64 -4.14
N TYR A 48 -7.76 -5.82 -4.05
CA TYR A 48 -8.71 -5.33 -5.05
C TYR A 48 -8.58 -3.81 -5.27
N HIS A 49 -8.55 -3.01 -4.21
CA HIS A 49 -8.44 -1.54 -4.35
C HIS A 49 -7.11 -1.10 -4.95
N ILE A 50 -5.99 -1.71 -4.53
CA ILE A 50 -4.68 -1.43 -5.14
C ILE A 50 -4.72 -1.72 -6.65
N CYS A 51 -5.21 -2.90 -7.05
CA CYS A 51 -5.27 -3.31 -8.44
C CYS A 51 -6.14 -2.36 -9.27
N LYS A 52 -7.31 -1.97 -8.75
CA LYS A 52 -8.22 -1.04 -9.43
C LYS A 52 -7.57 0.33 -9.65
N MET A 53 -6.90 0.87 -8.64
CA MET A 53 -6.21 2.16 -8.77
C MET A 53 -5.03 2.09 -9.73
N LYS A 54 -4.24 1.02 -9.69
CA LYS A 54 -3.13 0.81 -10.64
C LYS A 54 -3.60 0.59 -12.07
N LEU A 55 -4.73 -0.08 -12.27
CA LEU A 55 -5.39 -0.24 -13.57
C LEU A 55 -5.85 1.10 -14.13
N ALA A 56 -6.45 1.96 -13.30
CA ALA A 56 -6.81 3.33 -13.69
C ALA A 56 -5.56 4.14 -14.07
N GLY A 57 -4.46 3.99 -13.33
CA GLY A 57 -3.16 4.58 -13.68
C GLY A 57 -2.60 4.10 -15.01
N TRP A 58 -2.76 2.82 -15.36
CA TRP A 58 -2.37 2.29 -16.68
C TRP A 58 -3.24 2.87 -17.80
N LYS A 59 -4.56 2.88 -17.62
CA LYS A 59 -5.49 3.50 -18.56
C LYS A 59 -5.12 4.96 -18.83
N HIS A 60 -4.95 5.75 -17.76
CA HIS A 60 -4.56 7.16 -17.86
C HIS A 60 -3.23 7.36 -18.59
N LYS A 61 -2.22 6.52 -18.30
CA LYS A 61 -0.93 6.57 -19.02
C LYS A 61 -1.13 6.45 -20.53
N VAL A 62 -1.94 5.49 -20.98
CA VAL A 62 -2.17 5.25 -22.41
C VAL A 62 -2.99 6.39 -23.02
N GLU A 63 -4.13 6.73 -22.43
CA GLU A 63 -5.06 7.72 -23.00
C GLU A 63 -4.51 9.15 -22.98
N PHE A 64 -3.75 9.50 -21.94
CA PHE A 64 -3.10 10.81 -21.82
C PHE A 64 -1.73 10.86 -22.52
N ASN A 65 -1.29 9.76 -23.13
CA ASN A 65 0.02 9.64 -23.78
C ASN A 65 1.21 10.00 -22.86
N ARG A 66 1.21 9.46 -21.63
CA ARG A 66 2.34 9.58 -20.69
C ARG A 66 3.33 8.44 -20.88
N ASP A 67 4.61 8.71 -20.70
CA ASP A 67 5.62 7.66 -20.67
C ASP A 67 5.58 6.83 -19.39
N VAL A 68 5.21 7.45 -18.26
CA VAL A 68 5.23 6.83 -16.93
C VAL A 68 3.91 7.10 -16.19
N LYS A 69 3.45 6.07 -15.45
CA LYS A 69 2.32 6.16 -14.52
C LYS A 69 2.65 7.09 -13.34
N HIS A 70 1.63 7.56 -12.63
CA HIS A 70 1.88 8.29 -11.38
C HIS A 70 2.47 7.35 -10.31
N SER A 71 3.31 7.90 -9.42
CA SER A 71 3.80 7.14 -8.27
C SER A 71 2.61 6.73 -7.39
N PHE A 72 2.64 5.50 -6.91
CA PHE A 72 1.60 4.93 -6.07
C PHE A 72 1.94 4.99 -4.57
N SER A 73 3.14 5.45 -4.20
CA SER A 73 3.66 5.38 -2.82
C SER A 73 2.75 6.03 -1.79
N ASN A 74 2.32 7.27 -2.05
CA ASN A 74 1.52 8.02 -1.09
C ASN A 74 0.13 7.41 -0.95
N PHE A 75 -0.50 7.01 -2.07
CA PHE A 75 -1.78 6.31 -2.02
C PHE A 75 -1.67 4.97 -1.29
N PHE A 76 -0.58 4.23 -1.46
CA PHE A 76 -0.41 2.98 -0.74
C PHE A 76 -0.33 3.19 0.78
N GLN A 77 0.41 4.21 1.23
CA GLN A 77 0.45 4.63 2.63
C GLN A 77 -0.94 5.01 3.15
N ASP A 78 -1.69 5.81 2.39
CA ASP A 78 -3.05 6.22 2.77
C ASP A 78 -4.04 5.05 2.82
N ILE A 79 -3.91 4.07 1.92
CA ILE A 79 -4.75 2.87 1.94
C ILE A 79 -4.43 2.01 3.17
N ILE A 80 -3.14 1.85 3.54
CA ILE A 80 -2.77 1.16 4.80
C ILE A 80 -3.41 1.89 5.98
N ALA A 81 -3.25 3.21 6.06
CA ALA A 81 -3.82 4.01 7.14
C ALA A 81 -5.35 3.89 7.20
N PHE A 82 -6.02 3.90 6.04
CA PHE A 82 -7.46 3.69 5.94
C PHE A 82 -7.88 2.34 6.50
N TYR A 83 -7.24 1.25 6.06
CA TYR A 83 -7.58 -0.09 6.55
C TYR A 83 -7.25 -0.27 8.03
N LEU A 84 -6.15 0.29 8.55
CA LEU A 84 -5.88 0.32 9.99
C LEU A 84 -6.99 1.03 10.76
N LYS A 85 -7.42 2.22 10.29
CA LYS A 85 -8.51 2.97 10.92
C LYS A 85 -9.84 2.21 10.87
N ALA A 86 -10.12 1.52 9.77
CA ALA A 86 -11.36 0.75 9.59
C ALA A 86 -11.40 -0.51 10.47
N THR A 87 -10.26 -1.15 10.72
CA THR A 87 -10.23 -2.50 11.30
C THR A 87 -9.76 -2.56 12.76
N LEU A 88 -8.93 -1.61 13.21
CA LEU A 88 -8.47 -1.62 14.60
C LEU A 88 -9.61 -1.28 15.57
N PRO A 89 -9.59 -1.86 16.80
CA PRO A 89 -10.57 -1.55 17.84
C PRO A 89 -10.64 -0.06 18.19
N GLU A 90 -11.70 0.31 18.91
CA GLU A 90 -11.81 1.66 19.46
C GLU A 90 -10.63 2.03 20.38
N GLY A 91 -10.37 3.34 20.45
CA GLY A 91 -9.27 3.91 21.24
C GLY A 91 -7.92 3.98 20.52
N PHE A 92 -7.77 3.35 19.35
CA PHE A 92 -6.61 3.59 18.47
C PHE A 92 -6.77 4.90 17.69
N VAL A 93 -5.72 5.71 17.67
CA VAL A 93 -5.54 6.89 16.82
C VAL A 93 -4.40 6.61 15.85
N ILE A 94 -4.67 6.78 14.56
CA ILE A 94 -3.70 6.52 13.48
C ILE A 94 -3.23 7.86 12.92
N HIS A 95 -1.95 8.17 13.15
CA HIS A 95 -1.30 9.35 12.62
C HIS A 95 -0.45 8.98 11.41
N VAL A 96 -0.60 9.71 10.31
CA VAL A 96 0.24 9.57 9.12
C VAL A 96 1.30 10.66 9.18
N GLU A 97 2.57 10.29 8.95
CA GLU A 97 3.72 11.20 8.91
C GLU A 97 3.87 12.07 10.18
N LYS A 98 3.54 11.51 11.35
CA LYS A 98 3.72 12.21 12.63
C LYS A 98 5.21 12.42 12.91
N LYS A 99 5.62 13.68 13.05
CA LYS A 99 6.99 14.01 13.43
C LYS A 99 7.14 14.03 14.95
N GLU A 100 8.17 13.35 15.44
CA GLU A 100 8.62 13.39 16.83
C GLU A 100 10.14 13.59 16.85
N LYS A 101 10.63 14.61 17.56
CA LYS A 101 12.03 15.07 17.48
C LYS A 101 12.47 15.27 16.01
N LYS A 102 13.47 14.51 15.54
CA LYS A 102 13.99 14.54 14.16
C LYS A 102 13.50 13.38 13.29
N VAL A 103 12.59 12.55 13.81
CA VAL A 103 12.10 11.34 13.14
C VAL A 103 10.64 11.52 12.73
N GLN A 104 10.32 11.07 11.53
CA GLN A 104 8.97 11.10 10.98
C GLN A 104 8.75 9.76 10.27
N PRO A 105 8.19 8.74 10.94
CA PRO A 105 7.78 7.50 10.31
C PRO A 105 6.50 7.70 9.50
N ASP A 106 6.24 6.76 8.60
CA ASP A 106 5.11 6.82 7.67
C ASP A 106 3.76 6.75 8.41
N ILE A 107 3.61 5.83 9.38
CA ILE A 107 2.39 5.70 10.20
C ILE A 107 2.73 5.40 11.66
N VAL A 108 2.09 6.11 12.59
CA VAL A 108 2.18 5.91 14.04
C VAL A 108 0.81 5.57 14.62
N LEU A 109 0.77 4.52 15.44
CA LEU A 109 -0.42 4.07 16.12
C LEU A 109 -0.32 4.45 17.60
N GLU A 110 -1.31 5.17 18.08
CA GLU A 110 -1.44 5.61 19.46
C GLU A 110 -2.69 4.97 20.08
N LYS A 111 -2.62 4.55 21.34
CA LYS A 111 -3.79 4.09 22.11
C LYS A 111 -3.74 4.65 23.51
N ASN A 112 -4.82 5.30 23.94
CA ASN A 112 -4.95 5.90 25.28
C ASN A 112 -3.79 6.87 25.61
N GLY A 113 -3.44 7.77 24.69
CA GLY A 113 -2.40 8.78 24.91
C GLY A 113 -0.96 8.26 24.83
N LYS A 114 -0.75 7.00 24.45
CA LYS A 114 0.59 6.37 24.37
C LYS A 114 0.82 5.78 23.00
N TYR A 115 1.99 6.03 22.43
CA TYR A 115 2.44 5.33 21.23
C TYR A 115 2.48 3.83 21.50
N LYS A 116 1.99 3.04 20.54
CA LYS A 116 1.90 1.58 20.62
C LYS A 116 2.64 0.87 19.51
N PHE A 117 2.61 1.43 18.30
CA PHE A 117 3.13 0.75 17.13
C PHE A 117 3.56 1.77 16.08
N VAL A 118 4.53 1.41 15.25
CA VAL A 118 4.96 2.18 14.09
C VAL A 118 5.02 1.28 12.87
N VAL A 119 4.52 1.80 11.75
CA VAL A 119 4.56 1.14 10.45
C VAL A 119 5.32 2.03 9.48
N GLU A 120 6.40 1.50 8.92
CA GLU A 120 7.09 2.05 7.76
C GLU A 120 6.55 1.38 6.49
N VAL A 121 6.18 2.18 5.49
CA VAL A 121 5.51 1.72 4.28
C VAL A 121 6.47 1.82 3.10
N LYS A 122 6.54 0.78 2.27
CA LYS A 122 7.27 0.82 0.99
C LYS A 122 6.48 0.10 -0.09
N THR A 123 6.41 0.66 -1.30
CA THR A 123 5.73 -0.02 -2.43
C THR A 123 6.52 -1.20 -2.97
N SER A 124 7.83 -1.17 -2.83
CA SER A 124 8.70 -2.28 -3.17
C SER A 124 10.05 -2.05 -2.52
N ILE A 125 10.93 -3.04 -2.67
CA ILE A 125 12.35 -2.85 -2.41
C ILE A 125 12.94 -2.11 -3.60
N GLY A 126 12.81 -0.79 -3.61
CA GLY A 126 13.58 0.07 -4.52
C GLY A 126 15.05 0.19 -4.10
N TYR A 127 15.64 -0.88 -3.54
CA TYR A 127 16.86 -0.81 -2.76
C TYR A 127 17.95 -1.75 -3.29
N GLY A 128 19.09 -1.17 -3.64
CA GLY A 128 20.36 -1.87 -3.56
C GLY A 128 20.63 -2.34 -2.12
N ARG A 129 21.65 -3.19 -1.94
CA ARG A 129 22.03 -3.78 -0.63
C ARG A 129 22.09 -2.78 0.54
N GLU A 130 22.30 -1.50 0.28
CA GLU A 130 22.36 -0.41 1.27
C GLU A 130 21.07 -0.15 2.06
N GLY A 131 19.90 -0.55 1.55
CA GLY A 131 18.62 -0.31 2.23
C GLY A 131 18.40 -1.12 3.47
N LEU A 132 18.67 -2.42 3.35
CA LEU A 132 18.57 -3.35 4.48
C LEU A 132 19.56 -2.95 5.59
N LEU A 133 20.73 -2.43 5.21
CA LEU A 133 21.74 -1.93 6.15
C LEU A 133 21.26 -0.72 6.96
N LYS A 134 20.30 0.07 6.46
CA LYS A 134 19.76 1.24 7.15
C LYS A 134 18.56 0.94 8.05
N ILE A 135 17.91 -0.21 7.89
CA ILE A 135 16.71 -0.58 8.68
C ILE A 135 17.03 -0.57 10.17
N GLU A 136 18.17 -1.12 10.60
CA GLU A 136 18.54 -1.18 12.02
C GLU A 136 18.70 0.21 12.66
N SER A 137 19.39 1.11 11.96
CA SER A 137 19.55 2.49 12.41
C SER A 137 18.20 3.20 12.48
N ARG A 138 17.35 3.06 11.45
CA ARG A 138 16.04 3.68 11.39
C ARG A 138 15.11 3.19 12.50
N VAL A 139 15.09 1.87 12.75
CA VAL A 139 14.31 1.28 13.85
C VAL A 139 14.80 1.79 15.20
N SER A 140 16.11 1.93 15.39
CA SER A 140 16.69 2.46 16.62
C SER A 140 16.31 3.94 16.83
N ASP A 141 16.35 4.75 15.78
CA ASP A 141 15.96 6.16 15.82
C ASP A 141 14.48 6.33 16.15
N ILE A 142 13.60 5.54 15.52
CA ILE A 142 12.15 5.54 15.80
C ILE A 142 11.90 5.10 17.25
N SER A 143 12.51 3.99 17.68
CA SER A 143 12.37 3.46 19.04
C SER A 143 12.73 4.52 20.09
N ALA A 144 13.84 5.25 19.90
CA ALA A 144 14.27 6.31 20.80
C ALA A 144 13.43 7.61 20.71
N ALA A 145 12.90 7.94 19.52
CA ALA A 145 12.06 9.12 19.34
C ALA A 145 10.68 8.95 19.97
N PHE A 146 10.05 7.80 19.72
CA PHE A 146 8.68 7.47 20.15
C PHE A 146 8.61 6.66 21.46
N ASN A 147 9.75 6.33 22.07
CA ASN A 147 9.84 5.52 23.28
C ASN A 147 9.07 4.19 23.15
N LEU A 148 9.39 3.44 22.09
CA LEU A 148 8.73 2.19 21.73
C LEU A 148 9.74 1.03 21.66
N PRO A 149 9.34 -0.20 22.04
CA PRO A 149 10.14 -1.38 21.77
C PRO A 149 10.37 -1.57 20.26
N LYS A 150 11.53 -2.10 19.87
CA LYS A 150 11.91 -2.25 18.45
C LYS A 150 11.00 -3.23 17.72
N GLU A 151 10.50 -4.23 18.42
CA GLU A 151 9.54 -5.23 17.95
C GLU A 151 8.18 -4.64 17.56
N ASN A 152 7.85 -3.44 18.05
CA ASN A 152 6.62 -2.72 17.70
C ASN A 152 6.81 -1.79 16.49
N ILE A 153 7.92 -1.93 15.76
CA ILE A 153 8.27 -1.16 14.57
C ILE A 153 8.42 -2.14 13.42
N ILE A 154 7.48 -2.11 12.48
CA ILE A 154 7.48 -3.01 11.33
C ILE A 154 7.54 -2.24 10.01
N TYR A 155 7.88 -2.97 8.96
CA TYR A 155 7.81 -2.50 7.59
C TYR A 155 6.72 -3.26 6.85
N ILE A 156 5.77 -2.54 6.25
CA ILE A 156 4.78 -3.12 5.35
C ILE A 156 5.19 -2.81 3.92
N PHE A 157 5.44 -3.87 3.15
CA PHE A 157 5.79 -3.75 1.74
C PHE A 157 4.57 -4.09 0.88
N GLU A 158 4.32 -3.34 -0.18
CA GLU A 158 3.24 -3.68 -1.11
C GLU A 158 3.54 -5.01 -1.80
N ILE A 159 4.73 -5.10 -2.39
CA ILE A 159 5.24 -6.30 -3.06
C ILE A 159 6.67 -6.61 -2.62
N PRO A 160 7.06 -7.90 -2.62
CA PRO A 160 8.44 -8.35 -2.38
C PRO A 160 9.37 -8.10 -3.58
N ASP A 161 8.79 -7.82 -4.75
CA ASP A 161 9.50 -7.78 -6.04
C ASP A 161 10.08 -6.39 -6.32
N ASN A 162 11.10 -6.31 -7.18
CA ASN A 162 11.98 -5.17 -7.53
C ASN A 162 13.32 -5.07 -6.77
N GLY A 163 13.63 -6.01 -5.87
CA GLY A 163 14.96 -6.15 -5.27
C GLY A 163 15.92 -7.09 -6.05
N PRO A 164 17.15 -7.31 -5.54
CA PRO A 164 18.02 -8.38 -6.05
C PRO A 164 17.28 -9.72 -6.02
N LYS A 165 17.57 -10.63 -6.98
CA LYS A 165 16.92 -11.96 -7.10
C LYS A 165 16.71 -12.68 -5.75
N GLY A 166 17.64 -12.51 -4.82
CA GLY A 166 17.60 -13.12 -3.50
C GLY A 166 16.48 -12.66 -2.54
N PHE A 167 15.87 -11.47 -2.69
CA PHE A 167 14.83 -11.05 -1.73
C PHE A 167 13.53 -11.82 -1.92
N ARG A 168 13.10 -12.03 -3.17
CA ARG A 168 11.95 -12.91 -3.46
C ARG A 168 12.21 -14.32 -2.95
N ASP A 169 13.43 -14.83 -3.10
CA ASP A 169 13.81 -16.18 -2.63
C ASP A 169 13.72 -16.36 -1.11
N ILE A 170 13.62 -15.28 -0.33
CA ILE A 170 13.37 -15.36 1.12
C ILE A 170 11.93 -15.79 1.41
N TYR A 171 10.98 -15.33 0.60
CA TYR A 171 9.55 -15.52 0.82
C TYR A 171 8.93 -16.56 -0.12
N TRP A 172 9.62 -16.92 -1.22
CA TRP A 172 9.24 -18.01 -2.12
C TRP A 172 10.39 -18.98 -2.35
N ASP A 173 10.06 -20.22 -2.66
CA ASP A 173 11.02 -21.16 -3.23
C ASP A 173 11.18 -20.99 -4.76
N LYS A 174 12.11 -21.76 -5.33
CA LYS A 174 12.40 -21.71 -6.77
C LYS A 174 11.23 -22.19 -7.64
N SER A 175 10.27 -22.92 -7.07
CA SER A 175 9.04 -23.34 -7.74
C SER A 175 7.92 -22.32 -7.64
N GLY A 176 8.13 -21.21 -6.90
CA GLY A 176 7.13 -20.17 -6.69
C GLY A 176 6.15 -20.47 -5.56
N VAL A 177 6.46 -21.44 -4.69
CA VAL A 177 5.67 -21.72 -3.48
C VAL A 177 6.12 -20.82 -2.35
N GLN A 178 5.16 -20.23 -1.62
CA GLN A 178 5.45 -19.36 -0.51
C GLN A 178 6.08 -20.12 0.67
N LYS A 179 7.14 -19.55 1.24
CA LYS A 179 7.86 -20.06 2.41
C LYS A 179 7.31 -19.46 3.70
N ALA A 180 7.64 -20.11 4.81
CA ALA A 180 7.52 -19.49 6.13
C ALA A 180 8.34 -18.21 6.21
N ARG A 181 7.80 -17.20 6.89
CA ARG A 181 8.45 -15.90 7.06
C ARG A 181 9.77 -16.05 7.82
N PRO A 182 10.83 -15.34 7.41
CA PRO A 182 12.10 -15.33 8.14
C PRO A 182 11.93 -14.78 9.55
N LYS A 183 12.67 -15.36 10.51
CA LYS A 183 12.69 -14.95 11.92
C LYS A 183 13.89 -14.07 12.27
N ASP A 184 14.88 -13.99 11.38
CA ASP A 184 16.09 -13.22 11.59
C ASP A 184 15.91 -11.76 11.12
N PHE A 185 16.47 -10.84 11.90
CA PHE A 185 16.52 -9.43 11.55
C PHE A 185 17.45 -9.20 10.34
N PRO A 186 17.16 -8.28 9.40
CA PRO A 186 16.03 -7.34 9.39
C PRO A 186 14.72 -7.91 8.81
N TYR A 187 14.74 -9.12 8.26
CA TYR A 187 13.58 -9.66 7.55
C TYR A 187 12.40 -10.01 8.48
N SER A 188 12.69 -10.27 9.75
CA SER A 188 11.71 -10.55 10.81
C SER A 188 10.77 -9.40 11.15
N ILE A 189 11.00 -8.20 10.61
CA ILE A 189 10.09 -7.06 10.77
C ILE A 189 9.51 -6.58 9.44
N ILE A 190 9.79 -7.27 8.33
CA ILE A 190 9.29 -6.91 6.99
C ILE A 190 8.12 -7.82 6.64
N TYR A 191 7.01 -7.21 6.24
CA TYR A 191 5.74 -7.86 5.91
C TYR A 191 5.29 -7.42 4.51
N PRO A 192 5.72 -8.13 3.45
CA PRO A 192 5.16 -7.96 2.12
C PRO A 192 3.71 -8.43 2.11
N LEU A 193 2.78 -7.60 1.67
CA LEU A 193 1.35 -7.92 1.67
C LEU A 193 0.97 -8.80 0.49
N PHE A 194 1.42 -8.44 -0.71
CA PHE A 194 0.89 -8.99 -1.94
C PHE A 194 1.99 -9.35 -2.95
N SER A 195 1.59 -10.10 -3.97
CA SER A 195 2.35 -10.31 -5.20
C SER A 195 1.48 -9.88 -6.39
N GLU A 196 2.12 -9.39 -7.45
CA GLU A 196 1.44 -9.08 -8.71
C GLU A 196 0.21 -8.15 -8.55
N THR A 197 0.35 -7.05 -7.82
CA THR A 197 -0.72 -6.06 -7.58
C THR A 197 -0.98 -5.10 -8.73
N ASP A 198 -0.12 -5.12 -9.76
CA ASP A 198 -0.17 -4.18 -10.87
C ASP A 198 -0.56 -4.91 -12.16
N PRO A 199 -1.81 -4.72 -12.64
CA PRO A 199 -2.28 -5.42 -13.83
C PRO A 199 -1.51 -5.10 -15.10
N TYR A 200 -0.75 -4.00 -15.13
CA TYR A 200 0.19 -3.72 -16.22
C TYR A 200 1.23 -4.85 -16.40
N TYR A 201 1.58 -5.58 -15.34
CA TYR A 201 2.62 -6.63 -15.39
C TYR A 201 2.07 -8.05 -15.51
N TRP A 202 0.76 -8.25 -15.35
CA TRP A 202 0.16 -9.59 -15.41
C TRP A 202 0.44 -10.27 -16.75
N LYS A 203 0.60 -11.59 -16.73
CA LYS A 203 0.68 -12.39 -17.96
C LYS A 203 -0.73 -12.56 -18.50
N PHE A 204 -0.93 -12.21 -19.76
CA PHE A 204 -2.18 -12.40 -20.48
C PHE A 204 -1.89 -13.13 -21.78
N ASP A 205 -2.83 -13.95 -22.24
CA ASP A 205 -2.68 -14.73 -23.47
C ASP A 205 -2.65 -13.84 -24.74
N LYS A 206 -3.14 -12.60 -24.64
CA LYS A 206 -3.19 -11.63 -25.74
C LYS A 206 -1.99 -10.70 -25.71
N GLY A 207 -1.21 -10.71 -26.79
CA GLY A 207 -0.01 -9.86 -27.00
C GLY A 207 -0.33 -8.38 -27.26
N ILE A 208 -0.88 -7.68 -26.27
CA ILE A 208 -1.05 -6.23 -26.34
C ILE A 208 0.27 -5.51 -26.08
N ASP A 209 0.61 -4.55 -26.94
CA ASP A 209 1.61 -3.54 -26.63
C ASP A 209 1.09 -2.63 -25.50
N ARG A 210 1.53 -2.94 -24.27
CA ARG A 210 1.06 -2.27 -23.04
C ARG A 210 1.40 -0.78 -23.00
N LYS A 211 2.30 -0.30 -23.86
CA LYS A 211 2.59 1.13 -23.99
C LYS A 211 1.51 1.87 -24.77
N LYS A 212 0.84 1.18 -25.69
CA LYS A 212 -0.15 1.74 -26.63
C LYS A 212 -1.58 1.32 -26.33
N GLY A 213 -1.78 0.32 -25.48
CA GLY A 213 -3.09 -0.19 -25.11
C GLY A 213 -3.15 -0.68 -23.67
N TYR A 214 -4.36 -0.85 -23.17
CA TYR A 214 -4.65 -1.46 -21.87
C TYR A 214 -5.73 -2.51 -22.02
N LEU A 215 -5.77 -3.48 -21.10
CA LEU A 215 -6.78 -4.52 -21.07
C LEU A 215 -7.98 -4.08 -20.24
N ARG A 216 -9.18 -4.46 -20.70
CA ARG A 216 -10.38 -4.40 -19.86
C ARG A 216 -10.33 -5.59 -18.91
N ILE A 217 -10.00 -5.30 -17.66
CA ILE A 217 -10.00 -6.26 -16.57
C ILE A 217 -11.24 -6.01 -15.72
N THR A 218 -12.01 -7.06 -15.51
CA THR A 218 -13.23 -7.04 -14.72
C THR A 218 -12.95 -7.11 -13.23
N ASP A 219 -13.92 -6.71 -12.43
CA ASP A 219 -13.83 -6.81 -10.98
C ASP A 219 -13.73 -8.27 -10.52
N GLN A 220 -14.36 -9.21 -11.23
CA GLN A 220 -14.28 -10.63 -10.90
C GLN A 220 -12.87 -11.16 -11.11
N GLU A 221 -12.22 -10.83 -12.23
CA GLU A 221 -10.83 -11.23 -12.49
C GLU A 221 -9.86 -10.73 -11.40
N ILE A 222 -10.07 -9.52 -10.88
CA ILE A 222 -9.25 -8.99 -9.78
C ILE A 222 -9.51 -9.77 -8.48
N ARG A 223 -10.77 -10.08 -8.15
CA ARG A 223 -11.13 -10.85 -6.95
C ARG A 223 -10.60 -12.27 -7.00
N ASP A 224 -10.69 -12.94 -8.14
CA ASP A 224 -10.19 -14.31 -8.32
C ASP A 224 -8.68 -14.38 -8.09
N ARG A 225 -7.95 -13.34 -8.52
CA ARG A 225 -6.50 -13.25 -8.37
C ARG A 225 -6.07 -12.96 -6.94
N ALA A 226 -6.87 -12.20 -6.19
CA ALA A 226 -6.54 -11.75 -4.83
C ALA A 226 -6.10 -12.90 -3.92
N LYS A 227 -6.83 -14.02 -3.94
CA LYS A 227 -6.56 -15.19 -3.08
C LYS A 227 -5.17 -15.78 -3.29
N SER A 228 -4.73 -15.89 -4.54
CA SER A 228 -3.38 -16.39 -4.88
C SER A 228 -2.28 -15.35 -4.74
N SER A 229 -2.65 -14.07 -4.58
CA SER A 229 -1.73 -12.95 -4.55
C SER A 229 -1.39 -12.48 -3.14
N ILE A 230 -2.11 -12.95 -2.11
CA ILE A 230 -1.79 -12.62 -0.71
C ILE A 230 -0.52 -13.34 -0.29
N VAL A 231 0.38 -12.59 0.35
CA VAL A 231 1.67 -13.05 0.86
C VAL A 231 1.61 -13.03 2.37
N THR A 232 1.48 -11.83 2.94
CA THR A 232 1.15 -11.67 4.36
C THR A 232 -0.29 -11.18 4.43
N PRO A 233 -1.21 -11.95 5.00
CA PRO A 233 -2.54 -11.45 5.29
C PRO A 233 -2.43 -10.19 6.17
N PHE A 234 -3.10 -9.12 5.76
CA PHE A 234 -3.21 -7.90 6.56
C PHE A 234 -3.83 -8.19 7.92
N GLU A 235 -4.71 -9.18 8.01
CA GLU A 235 -5.27 -9.70 9.26
C GLU A 235 -4.18 -10.15 10.26
N SER A 236 -3.10 -10.78 9.80
CA SER A 236 -1.97 -11.14 10.67
C SER A 236 -1.20 -9.92 11.19
N ILE A 237 -1.19 -8.83 10.44
CA ILE A 237 -0.62 -7.55 10.89
C ILE A 237 -1.53 -6.92 11.94
N LEU A 238 -2.85 -7.01 11.77
CA LEU A 238 -3.80 -6.55 12.77
C LEU A 238 -3.64 -7.31 14.08
N GLN A 239 -3.50 -8.64 14.04
CA GLN A 239 -3.20 -9.46 15.23
C GLN A 239 -1.91 -9.04 15.95
N LEU A 240 -0.90 -8.58 15.21
CA LEU A 240 0.36 -8.11 15.80
C LEU A 240 0.19 -6.78 16.56
N ILE A 241 -0.76 -5.95 16.12
CA ILE A 241 -0.99 -4.61 16.67
C ILE A 241 -1.96 -4.63 17.87
N THR A 242 -2.95 -5.53 17.85
CA THR A 242 -4.04 -5.60 18.85
C THR A 242 -3.65 -6.39 20.09
#